data_AF-A0A7K9LCH1-F1
#
_entry.id   AF-A0A7K9LCH1-F1
#
_cell.length_a   1.000
_cell.length_b   1.000
_cell.length_c   1.000
_cell.angle_alpha   90.00
_cell.angle_beta   90.00
_cell.angle_gamma   90.00
#
_symmetry.space_group_name_H-M   'P 1'
#
loop_
_entity.id
_entity.type
_entity.pdbx_description
1 polymer ?
#
loop_
_entity_poly.entity_id
_entity_poly.type
_entity_poly.pdbx_seq_one_letter_code
_entity_poly.pdbx_strand_id
1 'polypeptide(L)'
;EVLQNHVLEAQVFHTEFGTGVAILTGALRFSLATNIDDLKLRRLPEVPGLQKPPPCWAVLSQDRVTVVLLAVGQELFLLDNTSCSVVVREFGMAPLCVPEPSPLPQEKFCEFNTGIRSPPKQMVWCTRPRSRQRAVVLAWERQLMVVGNSSECIRVLPAPGTGIRCHPQVGSAPHPCFVPIPAEASQEIFRIASMAPGALLLEAQKEYEKESQKADEYLREIREQQLLPEAVGQCIEAAGYEHEPETQKSLLRAASFGKCFLDKFPPEGFVRMCQDLRVLNAIRDYQIGIPLTFTQYKQLTIEVLLDRLVLRRLYPLAIRICEFLRLPEIQGVSRILAHWACYKVQQKDKSDEEVAQAINQKLGDTAGISYSDIATRAYDCGRAELAIKLLEYEPRSGEQVPLLLKMKRSKLALGKAIESGDTDLVYTVVLHLKNELNRGTFFMTLQNQPVALSLYRQFCRHQERETLKDLYNQDDNHQELGNLHVQGGY
;
A
#
# COMPACT_ATOMS: atom_id res chain seq x y z
N GLU A 1 -24.25 -1.77 28.39
CA GLU A 1 -24.89 -1.08 27.24
C GLU A 1 -24.33 -1.44 25.88
N VAL A 2 -23.10 -1.09 25.50
CA VAL A 2 -22.57 -1.43 24.14
C VAL A 2 -22.56 -2.95 23.89
N LEU A 3 -22.19 -3.75 24.89
CA LEU A 3 -22.25 -5.22 24.85
C LEU A 3 -23.68 -5.79 24.87
N GLN A 4 -24.67 -5.03 25.35
CA GLN A 4 -26.06 -5.48 25.50
C GLN A 4 -26.93 -5.11 24.29
N ASN A 5 -26.64 -3.97 23.63
CA ASN A 5 -27.48 -3.42 22.57
C ASN A 5 -26.92 -3.63 21.17
N HIS A 6 -25.78 -4.33 21.03
CA HIS A 6 -25.00 -4.47 19.81
C HIS A 6 -24.54 -3.14 19.18
N VAL A 7 -23.40 -3.16 18.49
CA VAL A 7 -22.91 -2.00 17.75
C VAL A 7 -23.53 -2.02 16.36
N LEU A 8 -24.25 -0.96 16.00
CA LEU A 8 -24.76 -0.77 14.64
C LEU A 8 -23.67 -0.19 13.74
N GLU A 9 -22.98 0.84 14.22
CA GLU A 9 -21.95 1.53 13.46
C GLU A 9 -20.94 2.16 14.41
N ALA A 10 -19.67 2.22 14.01
CA ALA A 10 -18.62 2.90 14.76
C ALA A 10 -17.73 3.71 13.83
N GLN A 11 -17.34 4.90 14.27
CA GLN A 11 -16.43 5.79 13.55
C GLN A 11 -15.21 6.08 14.42
N VAL A 12 -14.02 5.89 13.84
CA VAL A 12 -12.74 6.27 14.46
C VAL A 12 -12.43 7.70 14.06
N PHE A 13 -12.08 8.52 15.05
CA PHE A 13 -11.69 9.93 14.84
C PHE A 13 -10.37 10.22 15.55
N HIS A 14 -9.68 11.27 15.12
CA HIS A 14 -8.39 11.64 15.70
C HIS A 14 -8.52 13.00 16.40
N THR A 15 -7.96 13.07 17.61
CA THR A 15 -7.89 14.29 18.42
C THR A 15 -6.42 14.61 18.73
N GLU A 16 -6.15 15.80 19.29
CA GLU A 16 -4.81 16.15 19.79
C GLU A 16 -4.31 15.22 20.90
N PHE A 17 -5.21 14.48 21.56
CA PHE A 17 -4.91 13.59 22.69
C PHE A 17 -4.85 12.11 22.31
N GLY A 18 -4.95 11.79 21.01
CA GLY A 18 -4.91 10.43 20.49
C GLY A 18 -6.14 10.04 19.67
N THR A 19 -6.25 8.75 19.40
CA THR A 19 -7.32 8.16 18.58
C THR A 19 -8.56 7.91 19.44
N GLY A 20 -9.71 8.43 19.02
CA GLY A 20 -11.00 8.23 19.65
C GLY A 20 -11.95 7.37 18.80
N VAL A 21 -13.01 6.86 19.42
CA VAL A 21 -14.04 6.04 18.77
C VAL A 21 -15.43 6.52 19.21
N ALA A 22 -16.30 6.79 18.23
CA ALA A 22 -17.71 7.03 18.44
C ALA A 22 -18.51 5.81 17.98
N ILE A 23 -19.52 5.42 18.74
CA ILE A 23 -20.27 4.17 18.57
C ILE A 23 -21.76 4.50 18.59
N LEU A 24 -22.48 4.05 17.56
CA LEU A 24 -23.93 3.98 17.53
C LEU A 24 -24.38 2.57 17.92
N THR A 25 -25.20 2.47 18.95
CA THR A 25 -25.73 1.19 19.46
C THR A 25 -27.10 0.85 18.87
N GLY A 26 -27.54 -0.41 18.98
CA GLY A 26 -28.87 -0.86 18.54
C GLY A 26 -30.04 -0.18 19.24
N ALA A 27 -29.79 0.45 20.40
CA ALA A 27 -30.75 1.30 21.09
C ALA A 27 -30.80 2.75 20.53
N LEU A 28 -30.17 3.01 19.39
CA LEU A 28 -30.07 4.33 18.73
C LEU A 28 -29.41 5.40 19.62
N ARG A 29 -28.51 4.97 20.50
CA ARG A 29 -27.73 5.86 21.38
C ARG A 29 -26.28 5.93 20.95
N PHE A 30 -25.71 7.14 21.01
CA PHE A 30 -24.30 7.39 20.76
C PHE A 30 -23.45 7.28 22.02
N SER A 31 -22.27 6.68 21.90
CA SER A 31 -21.24 6.63 22.94
C SER A 31 -19.90 7.03 22.34
N LEU A 32 -19.08 7.77 23.09
CA LEU A 32 -17.84 8.33 22.60
C LEU A 32 -16.69 8.06 23.58
N ALA A 33 -15.56 7.59 23.07
CA ALA A 33 -14.28 7.55 23.76
C ALA A 33 -13.30 8.45 23.01
N THR A 34 -12.66 9.39 23.70
CA THR A 34 -11.69 10.32 23.10
C THR A 34 -10.30 9.73 22.94
N ASN A 35 -10.00 8.63 23.66
CA ASN A 35 -8.74 7.91 23.58
C ASN A 35 -9.00 6.40 23.72
N ILE A 36 -8.40 5.59 22.84
CA ILE A 36 -8.49 4.12 22.84
C ILE A 36 -7.57 3.48 23.91
N ASP A 37 -6.46 4.12 24.26
CA ASP A 37 -5.50 3.63 25.28
C ASP A 37 -6.10 3.72 26.70
N ASP A 38 -6.96 4.71 26.95
CA ASP A 38 -7.79 4.85 28.17
C ASP A 38 -9.28 4.85 27.77
N LEU A 39 -9.78 3.66 27.42
CA LEU A 39 -11.12 3.46 26.87
C LEU A 39 -12.23 3.78 27.89
N LYS A 40 -12.56 5.05 28.03
CA LYS A 40 -13.70 5.56 28.82
C LYS A 40 -14.83 5.98 27.89
N LEU A 41 -15.75 5.05 27.63
CA LEU A 41 -16.96 5.33 26.85
C LEU A 41 -17.90 6.24 27.65
N ARG A 42 -18.14 7.44 27.13
CA ARG A 42 -19.12 8.41 27.64
C ARG A 42 -20.37 8.33 26.80
N ARG A 43 -21.53 8.25 27.46
CA ARG A 43 -22.83 8.25 26.79
C ARG A 43 -23.17 9.68 26.37
N LEU A 44 -23.54 9.87 25.11
CA LEU A 44 -24.07 11.15 24.63
C LEU A 44 -25.59 11.23 24.92
N PRO A 45 -26.16 12.45 25.00
CA PRO A 45 -27.60 12.66 25.20
C PRO A 45 -28.46 11.98 24.13
N GLU A 46 -29.70 11.66 24.47
CA GLU A 46 -30.65 11.08 23.53
C GLU A 46 -31.12 12.11 22.50
N VAL A 47 -31.23 11.67 21.24
CA VAL A 47 -31.78 12.50 20.17
C VAL A 47 -33.31 12.37 20.17
N PRO A 48 -34.07 13.46 20.37
CA PRO A 48 -35.53 13.40 20.36
C PRO A 48 -36.04 12.99 18.97
N GLY A 49 -36.97 12.02 18.92
CA GLY A 49 -37.62 11.58 17.68
C GLY A 49 -36.84 10.56 16.83
N LEU A 50 -35.70 10.06 17.29
CA LEU A 50 -34.91 9.07 16.57
C LEU A 50 -35.50 7.66 16.70
N GLN A 51 -36.32 7.23 15.73
CA GLN A 51 -36.94 5.89 15.70
C GLN A 51 -36.19 4.86 14.83
N LYS A 52 -35.27 5.32 13.98
CA LYS A 52 -34.45 4.51 13.07
C LYS A 52 -33.01 5.04 13.08
N PRO A 53 -32.00 4.23 12.72
CA PRO A 53 -30.63 4.73 12.61
C PRO A 53 -30.58 5.92 11.63
N PRO A 54 -29.85 7.00 11.96
CA PRO A 54 -29.79 8.17 11.11
C PRO A 54 -29.15 7.81 9.76
N PRO A 55 -29.66 8.34 8.63
CA PRO A 55 -29.10 8.06 7.30
C PRO A 55 -27.65 8.52 7.14
N CYS A 56 -27.22 9.53 7.92
CA CYS A 56 -25.84 9.94 8.00
C CYS A 56 -25.54 10.63 9.34
N TRP A 57 -24.32 10.41 9.83
CA TRP A 57 -23.76 11.09 10.99
C TRP A 57 -22.22 11.16 10.86
N ALA A 58 -21.61 12.14 11.51
CA ALA A 58 -20.18 12.34 11.51
C ALA A 58 -19.70 12.84 12.87
N VAL A 59 -18.49 12.43 13.26
CA VAL A 59 -17.80 12.99 14.43
C VAL A 59 -17.00 14.21 13.98
N LEU A 60 -17.20 15.33 14.66
CA LEU A 60 -16.41 16.54 14.49
C LEU A 60 -15.57 16.73 15.75
N SER A 61 -14.25 16.77 15.59
CA SER A 61 -13.34 17.11 16.68
C SER A 61 -12.61 18.39 16.33
N GLN A 62 -12.77 19.41 17.17
CA GLN A 62 -12.02 20.66 17.07
C GLN A 62 -11.50 21.02 18.47
N ASP A 63 -10.19 21.18 18.58
CA ASP A 63 -9.49 21.44 19.84
C ASP A 63 -9.81 20.35 20.91
N ARG A 64 -10.47 20.74 22.01
CA ARG A 64 -10.87 19.85 23.12
C ARG A 64 -12.32 19.37 23.05
N VAL A 65 -13.08 19.78 22.03
CA VAL A 65 -14.51 19.51 21.94
C VAL A 65 -14.76 18.49 20.84
N THR A 66 -15.41 17.39 21.20
CA THR A 66 -15.81 16.35 20.26
C THR A 66 -17.33 16.27 20.23
N VAL A 67 -17.91 16.54 19.08
CA VAL A 67 -19.36 16.56 18.87
C VAL A 67 -19.76 15.59 17.78
N VAL A 68 -20.93 14.99 17.92
CA VAL A 68 -21.53 14.13 16.90
C VAL A 68 -22.63 14.92 16.19
N LEU A 69 -22.46 15.12 14.88
CA LEU A 69 -23.47 15.72 14.03
C LEU A 69 -24.24 14.61 13.33
N LEU A 70 -25.57 14.62 13.42
CA LEU A 70 -26.41 13.66 12.74
C LEU A 70 -27.60 14.32 12.04
N ALA A 71 -28.05 13.71 10.95
CA ALA A 71 -29.24 14.15 10.24
C ALA A 71 -30.43 13.25 10.56
N VAL A 72 -31.56 13.85 10.94
CA VAL A 72 -32.83 13.15 11.14
C VAL A 72 -33.91 13.88 10.35
N GLY A 73 -34.34 13.29 9.22
CA GLY A 73 -35.32 13.92 8.34
C GLY A 73 -34.80 15.23 7.74
N GLN A 74 -35.44 16.35 8.10
CA GLN A 74 -35.06 17.70 7.65
C GLN A 74 -34.24 18.51 8.67
N GLU A 75 -33.99 17.94 9.85
CA GLU A 75 -33.33 18.59 10.97
C GLU A 75 -31.93 18.01 11.19
N LEU A 76 -31.01 18.87 11.60
CA LEU A 76 -29.66 18.47 12.01
C LEU A 76 -29.59 18.59 13.53
N PHE A 77 -29.04 17.55 14.16
CA PHE A 77 -28.81 17.51 15.61
C PHE A 77 -27.32 17.48 15.88
N LEU A 78 -26.89 18.32 16.82
CA LEU A 78 -25.53 18.35 17.32
C LEU A 78 -25.55 17.81 18.75
N LEU A 79 -24.79 16.74 18.95
CA LEU A 79 -24.61 16.07 20.23
C LEU A 79 -23.23 16.41 20.80
N ASP A 80 -23.21 17.07 21.94
CA ASP A 80 -22.01 17.17 22.78
C ASP A 80 -22.18 16.26 24.01
N ASN A 81 -21.15 16.16 24.84
CA ASN A 81 -21.13 15.38 26.09
C ASN A 81 -22.28 15.73 27.06
N THR A 82 -22.88 16.91 26.95
CA THR A 82 -23.88 17.41 27.91
C THR A 82 -25.22 17.79 27.29
N SER A 83 -25.29 18.08 25.99
CA SER A 83 -26.50 18.58 25.34
C SER A 83 -26.73 17.99 23.95
N CYS A 84 -28.01 17.76 23.61
CA CYS A 84 -28.48 17.60 22.24
C CYS A 84 -29.13 18.91 21.81
N SER A 85 -28.57 19.59 20.81
CA SER A 85 -29.14 20.82 20.26
C SER A 85 -29.66 20.60 18.84
N VAL A 86 -30.86 21.11 18.58
CA VAL A 86 -31.43 21.17 17.24
C VAL A 86 -30.85 22.39 16.53
N VAL A 87 -30.36 22.21 15.32
CA VAL A 87 -29.94 23.33 14.48
C VAL A 87 -31.21 23.96 13.87
N VAL A 88 -31.78 24.96 14.55
CA VAL A 88 -33.06 25.60 14.20
C VAL A 88 -32.96 26.39 12.89
N ARG A 89 -33.98 26.25 12.03
CA ARG A 89 -34.27 27.12 10.87
C ARG A 89 -35.11 28.31 11.36
N GLU A 90 -34.59 29.53 11.36
CA GLU A 90 -35.45 30.72 11.59
C GLU A 90 -35.94 31.29 10.26
N PHE A 91 -37.25 31.17 10.02
CA PHE A 91 -38.01 31.96 9.05
C PHE A 91 -38.95 32.90 9.83
N GLY A 92 -38.75 34.22 9.72
CA GLY A 92 -39.82 35.23 9.79
C GLY A 92 -40.00 36.08 11.07
N MET A 93 -39.85 37.41 10.88
CA MET A 93 -40.59 38.55 11.49
C MET A 93 -40.46 38.83 13.02
N ALA A 94 -39.89 39.99 13.36
CA ALA A 94 -39.89 40.66 14.69
C ALA A 94 -41.31 41.22 15.06
N PRO A 95 -41.63 41.69 16.32
CA PRO A 95 -40.76 42.32 17.34
C PRO A 95 -41.07 42.13 18.86
N LEU A 96 -40.19 42.72 19.69
CA LEU A 96 -40.32 43.23 21.09
C LEU A 96 -40.40 42.26 22.30
N CYS A 97 -39.28 42.12 23.05
CA CYS A 97 -39.09 42.59 24.44
C CYS A 97 -37.71 42.16 25.01
N VAL A 98 -37.01 43.10 25.66
CA VAL A 98 -35.69 43.01 26.33
C VAL A 98 -35.99 43.04 27.86
N PRO A 99 -35.23 42.43 28.82
CA PRO A 99 -33.77 42.46 28.91
C PRO A 99 -32.97 41.19 29.33
N GLU A 100 -31.73 41.15 28.82
CA GLU A 100 -30.42 40.66 29.31
C GLU A 100 -30.30 39.69 30.53
N PRO A 101 -29.19 38.91 30.66
CA PRO A 101 -27.82 39.19 30.15
C PRO A 101 -27.12 38.06 29.37
N SER A 102 -26.17 38.48 28.53
CA SER A 102 -25.20 37.67 27.78
C SER A 102 -24.13 37.06 28.72
N PRO A 103 -23.32 36.01 28.37
CA PRO A 103 -22.49 35.97 27.15
C PRO A 103 -22.22 34.59 26.49
N LEU A 104 -21.98 34.60 25.17
CA LEU A 104 -20.95 33.87 24.38
C LEU A 104 -21.44 33.68 22.91
N PRO A 105 -20.63 34.00 21.88
CA PRO A 105 -21.13 34.17 20.52
C PRO A 105 -21.36 32.83 19.79
N GLN A 106 -22.61 32.53 19.45
CA GLN A 106 -23.00 31.50 18.47
C GLN A 106 -22.86 32.07 17.05
N GLU A 107 -21.64 32.23 16.54
CA GLU A 107 -21.45 32.74 15.18
C GLU A 107 -21.69 31.64 14.13
N LYS A 108 -22.84 31.73 13.45
CA LYS A 108 -23.18 30.97 12.23
C LYS A 108 -22.09 31.17 11.18
N PHE A 109 -21.43 30.09 10.75
CA PHE A 109 -20.27 30.18 9.85
C PHE A 109 -20.61 30.79 8.48
N CYS A 110 -21.65 30.30 7.79
CA CYS A 110 -22.24 30.93 6.61
C CYS A 110 -23.60 30.27 6.29
N GLU A 111 -24.51 31.00 5.66
CA GLU A 111 -25.72 30.45 5.04
C GLU A 111 -25.62 30.59 3.53
N PHE A 112 -25.79 29.48 2.80
CA PHE A 112 -25.64 29.49 1.35
C PHE A 112 -26.74 28.68 0.68
N ASN A 113 -27.50 29.34 -0.20
CA ASN A 113 -28.51 28.67 -1.02
C ASN A 113 -27.87 28.07 -2.27
N THR A 114 -27.77 26.74 -2.29
CA THR A 114 -27.17 25.99 -3.42
C THR A 114 -28.04 26.05 -4.68
N GLY A 115 -29.33 26.38 -4.57
CA GLY A 115 -30.30 26.39 -5.67
C GLY A 115 -30.63 24.99 -6.23
N ILE A 116 -30.13 23.92 -5.59
CA ILE A 116 -30.33 22.53 -6.00
C ILE A 116 -31.34 21.88 -5.07
N ARG A 117 -32.41 21.31 -5.64
CA ARG A 117 -33.50 20.69 -4.86
C ARG A 117 -33.12 19.32 -4.26
N SER A 118 -32.14 18.63 -4.85
CA SER A 118 -31.65 17.35 -4.33
C SER A 118 -30.57 17.55 -3.26
N PRO A 119 -30.53 16.71 -2.22
CA PRO A 119 -29.44 16.75 -1.26
C PRO A 119 -28.12 16.32 -1.91
N PRO A 120 -26.98 16.89 -1.48
CA PRO A 120 -25.66 16.45 -1.95
C PRO A 120 -25.42 14.99 -1.52
N LYS A 121 -24.76 14.22 -2.39
CA LYS A 121 -24.34 12.84 -2.07
C LYS A 121 -23.19 12.82 -1.06
N GLN A 122 -22.37 13.85 -1.05
CA GLN A 122 -21.23 13.97 -0.15
C GLN A 122 -21.00 15.43 0.22
N MET A 123 -20.66 15.67 1.48
CA MET A 123 -20.32 16.97 2.04
C MET A 123 -19.02 16.85 2.83
N VAL A 124 -18.03 17.69 2.52
CA VAL A 124 -16.71 17.63 3.15
C VAL A 124 -16.19 19.03 3.43
N TRP A 125 -15.69 19.27 4.63
CA TRP A 125 -14.99 20.51 4.97
C TRP A 125 -13.63 20.57 4.26
N CYS A 126 -13.34 21.70 3.63
CA CYS A 126 -12.02 22.04 3.12
C CYS A 126 -11.51 23.31 3.82
N THR A 127 -10.36 23.18 4.46
CA THR A 127 -9.70 24.30 5.14
C THR A 127 -8.39 24.59 4.40
N ARG A 128 -8.19 25.85 4.01
CA ARG A 128 -6.90 26.30 3.48
C ARG A 128 -5.97 26.57 4.67
N PRO A 129 -4.82 25.89 4.84
CA PRO A 129 -3.84 26.22 5.84
C PRO A 129 -3.36 27.64 5.57
N ARG A 130 -3.38 28.45 6.63
CA ARG A 130 -3.13 29.90 6.64
C ARG A 130 -4.29 30.81 6.19
N SER A 131 -5.47 30.28 5.86
CA SER A 131 -6.70 31.09 5.79
C SER A 131 -7.61 30.78 6.97
N ARG A 132 -8.16 31.81 7.63
CA ARG A 132 -9.27 31.64 8.58
C ARG A 132 -10.59 31.29 7.87
N GLN A 133 -10.63 31.33 6.54
CA GLN A 133 -11.81 31.02 5.75
C GLN A 133 -11.98 29.50 5.64
N ARG A 134 -13.02 29.00 6.30
CA ARG A 134 -13.48 27.60 6.15
C ARG A 134 -14.34 27.52 4.89
N ALA A 135 -14.31 26.38 4.21
CA ALA A 135 -15.18 26.13 3.07
C ALA A 135 -15.71 24.70 3.12
N VAL A 136 -16.83 24.48 2.45
CA VAL A 136 -17.51 23.19 2.35
C VAL A 136 -17.61 22.83 0.88
N VAL A 137 -17.17 21.63 0.54
CA VAL A 137 -17.37 21.03 -0.78
C VAL A 137 -18.63 20.17 -0.73
N LEU A 138 -19.54 20.44 -1.65
CA LEU A 138 -20.80 19.73 -1.84
C LEU A 138 -20.76 19.02 -3.19
N ALA A 139 -21.02 17.71 -3.20
CA ALA A 139 -20.98 16.89 -4.40
C ALA A 139 -22.36 16.32 -4.75
N TRP A 140 -22.79 16.54 -5.99
CA TRP A 140 -23.93 15.90 -6.64
C TRP A 140 -23.47 15.03 -7.82
N GLU A 141 -24.38 14.28 -8.44
CA GLU A 141 -24.05 13.34 -9.53
C GLU A 141 -23.32 13.97 -10.71
N ARG A 142 -23.59 15.25 -11.01
CA ARG A 142 -23.04 15.94 -12.19
C ARG A 142 -22.54 17.35 -11.86
N GLN A 143 -22.37 17.68 -10.59
CA GLN A 143 -22.02 19.03 -10.17
C GLN A 143 -21.28 19.00 -8.83
N LEU A 144 -20.22 19.80 -8.75
CA LEU A 144 -19.53 20.14 -7.51
C LEU A 144 -19.76 21.60 -7.19
N MET A 145 -19.90 21.90 -5.90
CA MET A 145 -20.00 23.27 -5.41
C MET A 145 -19.07 23.45 -4.22
N VAL A 146 -18.23 24.48 -4.28
CA VAL A 146 -17.41 24.91 -3.15
C VAL A 146 -18.03 26.16 -2.58
N VAL A 147 -18.38 26.11 -1.30
CA VAL A 147 -19.07 27.16 -0.55
C VAL A 147 -18.15 27.64 0.57
N GLY A 148 -17.73 28.90 0.52
CA GLY A 148 -16.93 29.53 1.57
C GLY A 148 -17.74 30.50 2.43
N ASN A 149 -17.06 31.35 3.19
CA ASN A 149 -17.67 32.45 3.95
C ASN A 149 -18.07 33.67 3.07
N SER A 150 -18.24 33.48 1.77
CA SER A 150 -18.61 34.51 0.80
C SER A 150 -19.97 34.19 0.18
N SER A 151 -20.66 35.21 -0.33
CA SER A 151 -21.92 35.07 -1.09
C SER A 151 -21.74 34.42 -2.46
N GLU A 152 -20.50 34.15 -2.86
CA GLU A 152 -20.14 33.50 -4.12
C GLU A 152 -19.74 32.04 -3.88
N CYS A 153 -20.26 31.15 -4.74
CA CYS A 153 -19.84 29.75 -4.80
C CYS A 153 -19.11 29.45 -6.09
N ILE A 154 -18.12 28.57 -6.02
CA ILE A 154 -17.46 28.03 -7.20
C ILE A 154 -18.26 26.79 -7.62
N ARG A 155 -18.89 26.87 -8.80
CA ARG A 155 -19.60 25.74 -9.41
C ARG A 155 -18.69 25.09 -10.43
N VAL A 156 -18.38 23.82 -10.22
CA VAL A 156 -17.62 23.02 -11.18
C VAL A 156 -18.57 21.99 -11.77
N LEU A 157 -18.76 22.08 -13.09
CA LEU A 157 -19.43 21.05 -13.88
C LEU A 157 -18.35 20.07 -14.35
N PRO A 158 -18.21 18.88 -13.74
CA PRO A 158 -17.29 17.88 -14.27
C PRO A 158 -17.69 17.52 -15.71
N ALA A 159 -16.72 17.52 -16.62
CA ALA A 159 -16.95 17.13 -18.00
C ALA A 159 -17.49 15.68 -18.06
N PRO A 160 -18.42 15.37 -18.98
CA PRO A 160 -18.98 14.02 -19.11
C PRO A 160 -17.84 13.02 -19.36
N GLY A 161 -17.59 12.13 -18.39
CA GLY A 161 -16.49 11.17 -18.41
C GLY A 161 -15.48 11.31 -17.25
N THR A 162 -15.46 12.44 -16.56
CA THR A 162 -14.72 12.59 -15.28
C THR A 162 -15.61 12.18 -14.10
N GLY A 163 -15.83 10.87 -13.97
CA GLY A 163 -16.37 10.33 -12.74
C GLY A 163 -15.36 10.56 -11.61
N ILE A 164 -15.67 11.46 -10.68
CA ILE A 164 -14.95 11.53 -9.41
C ILE A 164 -15.35 10.29 -8.62
N ARG A 165 -14.61 9.21 -8.86
CA ARG A 165 -14.65 7.99 -8.07
C ARG A 165 -13.89 8.27 -6.78
N CYS A 166 -14.56 8.89 -5.82
CA CYS A 166 -14.26 8.62 -4.42
C CYS A 166 -14.71 7.17 -4.17
N HIS A 167 -13.86 6.20 -4.50
CA HIS A 167 -14.08 4.83 -4.07
C HIS A 167 -13.97 4.79 -2.54
N PRO A 168 -14.98 4.34 -1.80
CA PRO A 168 -14.73 3.79 -0.48
C PRO A 168 -14.07 2.43 -0.72
N GLN A 169 -12.73 2.39 -0.79
CA GLN A 169 -12.08 1.10 -0.63
C GLN A 169 -12.30 0.66 0.82
N VAL A 170 -13.15 -0.35 0.97
CA VAL A 170 -13.24 -1.16 2.18
C VAL A 170 -11.84 -1.74 2.43
N GLY A 171 -11.17 -1.17 3.41
CA GLY A 171 -9.84 -1.51 3.89
C GLY A 171 -9.58 -0.70 5.14
N SER A 172 -9.18 -1.37 6.22
CA SER A 172 -9.04 -0.83 7.57
C SER A 172 -7.96 0.28 7.68
N ALA A 173 -8.26 1.50 7.21
CA ALA A 173 -7.68 2.77 7.61
C ALA A 173 -8.32 3.92 6.80
N PRO A 174 -9.00 4.90 7.41
CA PRO A 174 -9.45 6.08 6.71
C PRO A 174 -8.25 7.01 6.50
N HIS A 175 -7.52 6.85 5.39
CA HIS A 175 -6.69 7.93 4.89
C HIS A 175 -7.55 8.84 4.01
N PRO A 176 -7.92 10.04 4.47
CA PRO A 176 -8.66 10.95 3.62
C PRO A 176 -7.73 11.44 2.50
N CYS A 177 -8.10 11.18 1.25
CA CYS A 177 -7.48 11.81 0.09
C CYS A 177 -7.88 13.29 0.03
N PHE A 178 -7.25 14.11 0.87
CA PHE A 178 -7.15 15.56 0.65
C PHE A 178 -5.84 15.83 -0.08
N VAL A 179 -5.88 16.64 -1.14
CA VAL A 179 -4.70 17.26 -1.72
C VAL A 179 -4.09 18.14 -0.61
N PRO A 180 -2.92 17.79 -0.04
CA PRO A 180 -2.19 18.67 0.84
C PRO A 180 -1.80 19.89 0.02
N ILE A 181 -1.96 21.05 0.65
CA ILE A 181 -1.62 22.34 0.06
C ILE A 181 -0.14 22.35 -0.34
N PRO A 182 0.24 23.05 -1.43
CA PRO A 182 1.64 23.17 -1.80
C PRO A 182 2.42 23.72 -0.61
N ALA A 183 3.59 23.14 -0.32
CA ALA A 183 4.45 23.62 0.75
C ALA A 183 4.77 25.11 0.56
N GLU A 184 5.22 25.73 1.65
CA GLU A 184 5.57 27.17 1.70
C GLU A 184 6.42 27.59 0.49
N ALA A 185 7.36 26.74 0.07
CA ALA A 185 8.20 26.94 -1.11
C ALA A 185 7.42 27.14 -2.44
N SER A 186 6.35 26.38 -2.71
CA SER A 186 5.55 26.57 -3.94
C SER A 186 4.66 27.82 -3.84
N GLN A 187 4.12 28.12 -2.65
CA GLN A 187 3.32 29.32 -2.44
C GLN A 187 4.15 30.60 -2.61
N GLU A 188 5.39 30.59 -2.12
CA GLU A 188 6.31 31.71 -2.25
C GLU A 188 6.72 31.93 -3.70
N ILE A 189 6.85 30.90 -4.53
CA ILE A 189 7.22 31.06 -5.93
C ILE A 189 6.05 31.59 -6.78
N PHE A 190 4.82 31.08 -6.58
CA PHE A 190 3.68 31.42 -7.43
C PHE A 190 2.81 32.57 -6.91
N ARG A 191 3.16 33.20 -5.79
CA ARG A 191 2.45 34.39 -5.30
C ARG A 191 2.63 35.55 -6.29
N ILE A 192 1.53 36.24 -6.59
CA ILE A 192 1.54 37.42 -7.46
C ILE A 192 2.48 38.48 -6.84
N ALA A 193 3.40 39.00 -7.65
CA ALA A 193 4.46 39.93 -7.23
C ALA A 193 5.34 39.39 -6.09
N SER A 194 5.62 38.08 -6.10
CA SER A 194 6.56 37.51 -5.15
C SER A 194 7.98 37.99 -5.42
N MET A 195 8.64 38.47 -4.37
CA MET A 195 10.07 38.78 -4.34
C MET A 195 10.87 37.64 -3.69
N ALA A 196 10.29 36.44 -3.57
CA ALA A 196 10.98 35.29 -3.01
C ALA A 196 12.18 34.89 -3.91
N PRO A 197 13.29 34.41 -3.33
CA PRO A 197 14.49 34.03 -4.09
C PRO A 197 14.19 33.02 -5.21
N GLY A 198 13.35 32.01 -4.94
CA GLY A 198 12.91 31.04 -5.95
C GLY A 198 12.05 31.63 -7.06
N ALA A 199 11.21 32.65 -6.75
CA ALA A 199 10.38 33.33 -7.74
C ALA A 199 11.23 34.16 -8.70
N LEU A 200 12.19 34.92 -8.15
CA LEU A 200 13.13 35.71 -8.94
C LEU A 200 13.99 34.82 -9.84
N LEU A 201 14.45 33.66 -9.34
CA LEU A 201 15.21 32.72 -10.14
C LEU A 201 14.39 32.10 -11.28
N LEU A 202 13.10 31.83 -11.04
CA LEU A 202 12.18 31.34 -12.07
C LEU A 202 11.94 32.40 -13.17
N GLU A 203 11.75 33.66 -12.79
CA GLU A 203 11.61 34.75 -13.76
C GLU A 203 12.92 35.03 -14.51
N ALA A 204 14.07 34.97 -13.84
CA ALA A 204 15.38 35.05 -14.49
C ALA A 204 15.56 33.96 -15.56
N GLN A 205 15.14 32.73 -15.26
CA GLN A 205 15.22 31.63 -16.21
C GLN A 205 14.28 31.81 -17.42
N LYS A 206 13.07 32.34 -17.21
CA LYS A 206 12.14 32.67 -18.30
C LYS A 206 12.67 33.80 -19.19
N GLU A 207 13.25 34.84 -18.60
CA GLU A 207 13.87 35.94 -19.36
C GLU A 207 15.13 35.48 -20.10
N TYR A 208 15.87 34.52 -19.54
CA TYR A 208 17.01 33.89 -20.21
C TYR A 208 16.57 33.08 -21.43
N GLU A 209 15.48 32.31 -21.34
CA GLU A 209 14.89 31.62 -22.51
C GLU A 209 14.43 32.59 -23.62
N LYS A 210 14.16 33.86 -23.28
CA LYS A 210 13.81 34.92 -24.23
C LYS A 210 15.02 35.72 -24.73
N GLU A 211 16.24 35.34 -24.36
CA GLU A 211 17.49 36.07 -24.67
C GLU A 211 17.49 37.54 -24.19
N SER A 212 16.78 37.82 -23.10
CA SER A 212 16.60 39.15 -22.51
C SER A 212 17.69 39.47 -21.49
N GLN A 213 18.23 40.70 -21.51
CA GLN A 213 19.24 41.16 -20.55
C GLN A 213 18.74 41.20 -19.10
N LYS A 214 17.41 41.27 -18.89
CA LYS A 214 16.78 41.27 -17.57
C LYS A 214 17.10 40.03 -16.74
N ALA A 215 17.45 38.92 -17.39
CA ALA A 215 17.89 37.71 -16.70
C ALA A 215 19.14 37.96 -15.84
N ASP A 216 20.09 38.77 -16.32
CA ASP A 216 21.31 39.12 -15.57
C ASP A 216 21.00 40.09 -14.42
N GLU A 217 20.03 40.99 -14.58
CA GLU A 217 19.57 41.90 -13.52
C GLU A 217 19.02 41.10 -12.32
N TYR A 218 18.08 40.19 -12.56
CA TYR A 218 17.53 39.33 -11.51
C TYR A 218 18.58 38.41 -10.87
N LEU A 219 19.52 37.88 -11.67
CA LEU A 219 20.62 37.07 -11.12
C LEU A 219 21.55 37.87 -10.22
N ARG A 220 21.87 39.12 -10.60
CA ARG A 220 22.69 40.02 -9.77
C ARG A 220 21.99 40.32 -8.45
N GLU A 221 20.70 40.63 -8.48
CA GLU A 221 19.91 40.88 -7.26
C GLU A 221 19.96 39.69 -6.28
N ILE A 222 19.77 38.46 -6.78
CA ILE A 222 19.83 37.24 -5.96
C ILE A 222 21.26 37.00 -5.41
N ARG A 223 22.28 37.28 -6.24
CA ARG A 223 23.69 37.06 -5.88
C ARG A 223 24.21 38.09 -4.89
N GLU A 224 23.83 39.35 -5.02
CA GLU A 224 24.17 40.42 -4.07
C GLU A 224 23.62 40.12 -2.68
N GLN A 225 22.44 39.51 -2.60
CA GLN A 225 21.82 39.08 -1.34
C GLN A 225 22.37 37.74 -0.81
N GLN A 226 23.24 37.07 -1.56
CA GLN A 226 23.77 35.72 -1.24
C GLN A 226 22.69 34.63 -1.08
N LEU A 227 21.49 34.83 -1.65
CA LEU A 227 20.34 33.92 -1.51
C LEU A 227 20.25 32.87 -2.63
N LEU A 228 21.25 32.81 -3.52
CA LEU A 228 21.24 31.91 -4.67
C LEU A 228 21.13 30.41 -4.29
N PRO A 229 21.83 29.89 -3.26
CA PRO A 229 21.65 28.50 -2.82
C PRO A 229 20.23 28.21 -2.33
N GLU A 230 19.63 29.16 -1.61
CA GLU A 230 18.25 29.07 -1.12
C GLU A 230 17.25 29.10 -2.27
N ALA A 231 17.44 29.98 -3.25
CA ALA A 231 16.61 30.07 -4.46
C ALA A 231 16.59 28.74 -5.23
N VAL A 232 17.76 28.11 -5.42
CA VAL A 232 17.87 26.79 -6.06
C VAL A 232 17.15 25.72 -5.23
N GLY A 233 17.34 25.72 -3.91
CA GLY A 233 16.66 24.80 -2.99
C GLY A 233 15.14 24.93 -3.04
N GLN A 234 14.62 26.17 -2.99
CA GLN A 234 13.19 26.47 -3.08
C GLN A 234 12.59 25.99 -4.40
N CYS A 235 13.26 26.23 -5.55
CA CYS A 235 12.80 25.73 -6.85
C CYS A 235 12.75 24.21 -6.92
N ILE A 236 13.76 23.51 -6.37
CA ILE A 236 13.80 22.04 -6.31
C ILE A 236 12.65 21.54 -5.43
N GLU A 237 12.48 22.11 -4.24
CA GLU A 237 11.45 21.70 -3.31
C GLU A 237 10.04 21.96 -3.87
N ALA A 238 9.80 23.15 -4.41
CA ALA A 238 8.52 23.52 -5.02
C ALA A 238 8.14 22.56 -6.16
N ALA A 239 9.11 22.13 -6.98
CA ALA A 239 8.85 21.15 -8.04
C ALA A 239 8.26 19.84 -7.49
N GLY A 240 8.63 19.41 -6.28
CA GLY A 240 8.08 18.24 -5.61
C GLY A 240 6.57 18.36 -5.31
N TYR A 241 6.10 19.56 -4.99
CA TYR A 241 4.71 19.81 -4.60
C TYR A 241 3.79 20.10 -5.78
N GLU A 242 4.36 20.41 -6.95
CA GLU A 242 3.58 20.59 -8.17
C GLU A 242 3.13 19.24 -8.74
N HIS A 243 1.98 19.26 -9.42
CA HIS A 243 1.39 18.08 -10.07
C HIS A 243 1.48 18.12 -11.60
N GLU A 244 1.59 19.31 -12.19
CA GLU A 244 1.67 19.47 -13.64
C GLU A 244 3.11 19.26 -14.14
N PRO A 245 3.34 18.34 -15.09
CA PRO A 245 4.70 18.05 -15.55
C PRO A 245 5.44 19.25 -16.17
N GLU A 246 4.72 20.18 -16.80
CA GLU A 246 5.34 21.36 -17.41
C GLU A 246 5.82 22.38 -16.35
N THR A 247 5.07 22.59 -15.28
CA THR A 247 5.49 23.48 -14.18
C THR A 247 6.65 22.87 -13.41
N GLN A 248 6.62 21.56 -13.13
CA GLN A 248 7.74 20.83 -12.54
C GLN A 248 9.02 20.97 -13.37
N LYS A 249 8.94 20.79 -14.70
CA LYS A 249 10.09 20.96 -15.59
C LYS A 249 10.61 22.39 -15.56
N SER A 250 9.74 23.40 -15.59
CA SER A 250 10.13 24.81 -15.54
C SER A 250 10.89 25.14 -14.23
N LEU A 251 10.38 24.69 -13.08
CA LEU A 251 11.06 24.85 -11.78
C LEU A 251 12.41 24.15 -11.73
N LEU A 252 12.51 22.92 -12.25
CA LEU A 252 13.78 22.19 -12.32
C LEU A 252 14.77 22.82 -13.32
N ARG A 253 14.30 23.44 -14.41
CA ARG A 253 15.14 24.23 -15.32
C ARG A 253 15.67 25.48 -14.62
N ALA A 254 14.84 26.20 -13.87
CA ALA A 254 15.27 27.34 -13.05
C ALA A 254 16.34 26.94 -12.02
N ALA A 255 16.14 25.83 -11.31
CA ALA A 255 17.15 25.28 -10.42
C ALA A 255 18.44 24.87 -11.17
N SER A 256 18.31 24.27 -12.36
CA SER A 256 19.45 23.91 -13.21
C SER A 256 20.17 25.11 -13.81
N PHE A 257 19.51 26.25 -13.93
CA PHE A 257 20.11 27.51 -14.34
C PHE A 257 20.89 28.12 -13.16
N GLY A 258 20.26 28.23 -11.98
CA GLY A 258 20.88 28.78 -10.78
C GLY A 258 22.12 28.00 -10.31
N LYS A 259 22.12 26.67 -10.43
CA LYS A 259 23.28 25.84 -10.03
C LYS A 259 24.56 26.14 -10.81
N CYS A 260 24.46 26.66 -12.05
CA CYS A 260 25.64 26.97 -12.88
C CYS A 260 26.46 28.13 -12.32
N PHE A 261 25.87 28.95 -11.45
CA PHE A 261 26.49 30.12 -10.85
C PHE A 261 26.96 29.86 -9.40
N LEU A 262 26.92 28.60 -8.95
CA LEU A 262 27.39 28.18 -7.63
C LEU A 262 28.70 27.38 -7.76
N ASP A 263 29.74 27.79 -7.03
CA ASP A 263 31.05 27.12 -7.07
C ASP A 263 31.04 25.72 -6.43
N LYS A 264 30.15 25.49 -5.44
CA LYS A 264 30.01 24.23 -4.71
C LYS A 264 28.54 23.90 -4.48
N PHE A 265 27.93 23.15 -5.39
CA PHE A 265 26.55 22.68 -5.27
C PHE A 265 26.49 21.14 -5.16
N PRO A 266 25.87 20.57 -4.10
CA PRO A 266 25.68 19.12 -3.98
C PRO A 266 24.63 18.62 -4.98
N PRO A 267 25.00 17.79 -5.98
CA PRO A 267 24.06 17.34 -7.02
C PRO A 267 23.00 16.35 -6.52
N GLU A 268 23.21 15.73 -5.35
CA GLU A 268 22.41 14.61 -4.85
C GLU A 268 20.93 14.98 -4.68
N GLY A 269 20.65 16.16 -4.12
CA GLY A 269 19.28 16.65 -3.90
C GLY A 269 18.52 16.89 -5.20
N PHE A 270 19.18 17.48 -6.19
CA PHE A 270 18.59 17.76 -7.50
C PHE A 270 18.31 16.47 -8.29
N VAL A 271 19.28 15.54 -8.31
CA VAL A 271 19.13 14.26 -9.01
C VAL A 271 18.02 13.42 -8.37
N ARG A 272 17.98 13.36 -7.02
CA ARG A 272 16.95 12.63 -6.29
C ARG A 272 15.55 13.19 -6.57
N MET A 273 15.37 14.51 -6.54
CA MET A 273 14.08 15.12 -6.88
C MET A 273 13.63 14.77 -8.31
N CYS A 274 14.54 14.81 -9.29
CA CYS A 274 14.23 14.40 -10.66
C CYS A 274 13.79 12.93 -10.75
N GLN A 275 14.46 12.04 -10.00
CA GLN A 275 14.10 10.62 -9.94
C GLN A 275 12.73 10.41 -9.28
N ASP A 276 12.51 11.04 -8.12
CA ASP A 276 11.27 10.97 -7.34
C ASP A 276 10.08 11.46 -8.18
N LEU A 277 10.21 12.61 -8.85
CA LEU A 277 9.18 13.17 -9.71
C LEU A 277 8.86 12.29 -10.92
N ARG A 278 9.88 11.65 -11.51
CA ARG A 278 9.66 10.73 -12.64
C ARG A 278 8.82 9.52 -12.20
N VAL A 279 9.11 8.95 -11.04
CA VAL A 279 8.34 7.85 -10.45
C VAL A 279 6.94 8.33 -10.09
N LEU A 280 6.82 9.46 -9.40
CA LEU A 280 5.55 10.06 -8.99
C LEU A 280 4.63 10.35 -10.18
N ASN A 281 5.16 10.93 -11.25
CA ASN A 281 4.35 11.22 -12.44
C ASN A 281 3.89 9.93 -13.14
N ALA A 282 4.74 8.90 -13.19
CA ALA A 282 4.37 7.62 -13.79
C ALA A 282 3.23 6.92 -13.03
N ILE A 283 3.22 7.00 -11.69
CA ILE A 283 2.14 6.40 -10.88
C ILE A 283 0.88 7.27 -10.79
N ARG A 284 1.01 8.60 -10.96
CA ARG A 284 -0.10 9.56 -11.01
C ARG A 284 -0.83 9.55 -12.35
N ASP A 285 -0.24 8.96 -13.40
CA ASP A 285 -0.88 8.83 -14.70
C ASP A 285 -2.28 8.24 -14.57
N TYR A 286 -3.23 8.76 -15.34
CA TYR A 286 -4.65 8.40 -15.24
C TYR A 286 -4.91 6.91 -15.48
N GLN A 287 -4.04 6.22 -16.23
CA GLN A 287 -4.13 4.77 -16.46
C GLN A 287 -3.75 3.96 -15.22
N ILE A 288 -2.90 4.52 -14.35
CA ILE A 288 -2.39 3.87 -13.13
C ILE A 288 -3.24 4.26 -11.90
N GLY A 289 -3.54 5.55 -11.77
CA GLY A 289 -4.49 6.08 -10.80
C GLY A 289 -4.04 5.93 -9.34
N ILE A 290 -2.75 6.18 -9.04
CA ILE A 290 -2.24 6.27 -7.67
C ILE A 290 -1.92 7.74 -7.36
N PRO A 291 -2.86 8.49 -6.75
CA PRO A 291 -2.69 9.91 -6.47
C PRO A 291 -1.84 10.12 -5.20
N LEU A 292 -0.55 9.82 -5.27
CA LEU A 292 0.39 10.05 -4.17
C LEU A 292 0.98 11.46 -4.23
N THR A 293 0.98 12.13 -3.08
CA THR A 293 1.66 13.42 -2.89
C THR A 293 3.14 13.19 -2.65
N PHE A 294 3.97 14.22 -2.82
CA PHE A 294 5.42 14.08 -2.61
C PHE A 294 5.78 13.80 -1.14
N THR A 295 5.05 14.39 -0.19
CA THR A 295 5.21 14.13 1.24
C THR A 295 4.86 12.69 1.58
N GLN A 296 3.73 12.20 1.07
CA GLN A 296 3.35 10.79 1.22
C GLN A 296 4.35 9.86 0.55
N TYR A 297 4.86 10.21 -0.64
CA TYR A 297 5.90 9.43 -1.32
C TYR A 297 7.20 9.36 -0.54
N LYS A 298 7.59 10.43 0.15
CA LYS A 298 8.77 10.43 1.03
C LYS A 298 8.59 9.61 2.30
N GLN A 299 7.39 9.64 2.88
CA GLN A 299 7.04 8.84 4.07
C GLN A 299 6.86 7.36 3.72
N LEU A 300 6.42 7.08 2.51
CA LEU A 300 6.27 5.74 1.98
C LEU A 300 7.62 5.22 1.48
N THR A 301 8.03 4.03 1.89
CA THR A 301 9.22 3.42 1.29
C THR A 301 8.94 2.99 -0.15
N ILE A 302 9.98 3.00 -1.00
CA ILE A 302 9.88 2.53 -2.39
C ILE A 302 9.39 1.07 -2.43
N GLU A 303 9.79 0.24 -1.46
CA GLU A 303 9.33 -1.14 -1.32
C GLU A 303 7.81 -1.23 -1.18
N VAL A 304 7.20 -0.41 -0.33
CA VAL A 304 5.74 -0.39 -0.15
C VAL A 304 5.04 0.13 -1.40
N LEU A 305 5.65 1.05 -2.15
CA LEU A 305 5.12 1.47 -3.45
C LEU A 305 5.10 0.31 -4.44
N LEU A 306 6.20 -0.43 -4.54
CA LEU A 306 6.32 -1.59 -5.41
C LEU A 306 5.32 -2.67 -5.03
N ASP A 307 5.14 -2.95 -3.73
CA ASP A 307 4.13 -3.89 -3.25
C ASP A 307 2.71 -3.47 -3.65
N ARG A 308 2.37 -2.19 -3.55
CA ARG A 308 1.07 -1.67 -4.01
C ARG A 308 0.87 -1.84 -5.52
N LEU A 309 1.92 -1.61 -6.33
CA LEU A 309 1.88 -1.81 -7.78
C LEU A 309 1.70 -3.29 -8.12
N VAL A 310 2.42 -4.17 -7.43
CA VAL A 310 2.36 -5.62 -7.58
C VAL A 310 0.98 -6.16 -7.21
N LEU A 311 0.39 -5.72 -6.10
CA LEU A 311 -0.97 -6.07 -5.69
C LEU A 311 -2.03 -5.62 -6.72
N ARG A 312 -1.80 -4.48 -7.38
CA ARG A 312 -2.63 -3.99 -8.51
C ARG A 312 -2.31 -4.67 -9.84
N ARG A 313 -1.36 -5.61 -9.88
CA ARG A 313 -0.93 -6.36 -11.07
C ARG A 313 -0.25 -5.49 -12.14
N LEU A 314 0.30 -4.35 -11.74
CA LEU A 314 1.02 -3.42 -12.62
C LEU A 314 2.51 -3.79 -12.72
N TYR A 315 2.79 -5.06 -13.04
CA TYR A 315 4.15 -5.61 -13.06
C TYR A 315 5.12 -4.87 -14.00
N PRO A 316 4.76 -4.51 -15.25
CA PRO A 316 5.69 -3.84 -16.17
C PRO A 316 6.15 -2.47 -15.64
N LEU A 317 5.25 -1.73 -15.00
CA LEU A 317 5.59 -0.44 -14.40
C LEU A 317 6.50 -0.62 -13.19
N ALA A 318 6.20 -1.59 -12.33
CA ALA A 318 7.03 -1.90 -11.15
C ALA A 318 8.46 -2.30 -11.56
N ILE A 319 8.62 -3.16 -12.57
CA ILE A 319 9.94 -3.57 -13.09
C ILE A 319 10.70 -2.36 -13.64
N ARG A 320 10.06 -1.51 -14.45
CA ARG A 320 10.69 -0.29 -14.98
C ARG A 320 11.14 0.68 -13.89
N ILE A 321 10.39 0.79 -12.80
CA ILE A 321 10.77 1.62 -11.65
C ILE A 321 12.00 1.02 -10.95
N CYS A 322 12.05 -0.30 -10.74
CA CYS A 322 13.20 -0.99 -10.15
C CYS A 322 14.47 -0.82 -10.97
N GLU A 323 14.39 -1.00 -12.29
CA GLU A 323 15.51 -0.80 -13.23
C GLU A 323 15.99 0.65 -13.22
N PHE A 324 15.05 1.61 -13.22
CA PHE A 324 15.36 3.04 -13.20
C PHE A 324 16.07 3.47 -11.92
N LEU A 325 15.60 2.98 -10.76
CA LEU A 325 16.19 3.28 -9.45
C LEU A 325 17.42 2.42 -9.14
N ARG A 326 17.76 1.46 -10.01
CA ARG A 326 18.87 0.52 -9.85
C ARG A 326 18.84 -0.21 -8.50
N LEU A 327 17.65 -0.67 -8.12
CA LEU A 327 17.48 -1.46 -6.91
C LEU A 327 18.21 -2.81 -7.04
N PRO A 328 18.75 -3.37 -5.95
CA PRO A 328 19.34 -4.71 -5.97
C PRO A 328 18.35 -5.74 -6.54
N GLU A 329 18.82 -6.66 -7.38
CA GLU A 329 17.96 -7.62 -8.10
C GLU A 329 17.02 -8.40 -7.16
N ILE A 330 17.55 -8.83 -6.00
CA ILE A 330 16.82 -9.57 -4.97
C ILE A 330 15.64 -8.77 -4.41
N GLN A 331 15.83 -7.48 -4.15
CA GLN A 331 14.80 -6.60 -3.57
C GLN A 331 13.88 -5.97 -4.63
N GLY A 332 14.35 -5.88 -5.88
CA GLY A 332 13.66 -5.27 -7.00
C GLY A 332 12.97 -6.29 -7.89
N VAL A 333 13.60 -6.59 -9.03
CA VAL A 333 12.98 -7.31 -10.15
C VAL A 333 12.67 -8.77 -9.79
N SER A 334 13.58 -9.49 -9.11
CA SER A 334 13.40 -10.91 -8.79
C SER A 334 12.19 -11.14 -7.88
N ARG A 335 11.98 -10.28 -6.87
CA ARG A 335 10.80 -10.30 -5.99
C ARG A 335 9.50 -10.07 -6.77
N ILE A 336 9.47 -9.07 -7.66
CA ILE A 336 8.29 -8.75 -8.47
C ILE A 336 7.93 -9.91 -9.40
N LEU A 337 8.93 -10.52 -10.03
CA LEU A 337 8.77 -11.67 -10.91
C LEU A 337 8.30 -12.92 -10.16
N ALA A 338 8.83 -13.18 -8.96
CA ALA A 338 8.35 -14.25 -8.09
C ALA A 338 6.86 -14.07 -7.76
N HIS A 339 6.44 -12.86 -7.38
CA HIS A 339 5.01 -12.58 -7.13
C HIS A 339 4.16 -12.74 -8.40
N TRP A 340 4.65 -12.28 -9.55
CA TRP A 340 4.00 -12.49 -10.83
C TRP A 340 3.80 -13.97 -11.14
N ALA A 341 4.82 -14.80 -10.92
CA ALA A 341 4.76 -16.24 -11.14
C ALA A 341 3.76 -16.91 -10.19
N CYS A 342 3.79 -16.56 -8.89
CA CYS A 342 2.81 -17.01 -7.90
C CYS A 342 1.36 -16.63 -8.28
N TYR A 343 1.16 -15.46 -8.87
CA TYR A 343 -0.13 -15.04 -9.40
C TYR A 343 -0.51 -15.81 -10.68
N LYS A 344 0.44 -16.07 -11.57
CA LYS A 344 0.23 -16.82 -12.82
C LYS A 344 -0.22 -18.26 -12.55
N VAL A 345 0.41 -18.90 -11.58
CA VAL A 345 0.11 -20.26 -11.11
C VAL A 345 -1.34 -20.39 -10.60
N GLN A 346 -1.90 -19.34 -10.01
CA GLN A 346 -3.27 -19.33 -9.50
C GLN A 346 -4.34 -19.32 -10.60
N GLN A 347 -3.98 -19.02 -11.85
CA GLN A 347 -4.92 -18.96 -12.97
C GLN A 347 -5.34 -20.37 -13.40
N LYS A 348 -6.61 -20.74 -13.13
CA LYS A 348 -7.16 -22.07 -13.46
C LYS A 348 -7.62 -22.21 -14.92
N ASP A 349 -7.73 -21.11 -15.64
CA ASP A 349 -8.27 -21.09 -17.01
C ASP A 349 -7.27 -21.56 -18.07
N LYS A 350 -6.02 -21.84 -17.68
CA LYS A 350 -4.92 -22.19 -18.60
C LYS A 350 -4.33 -23.54 -18.24
N SER A 351 -3.85 -24.27 -19.24
CA SER A 351 -3.21 -25.57 -19.06
C SER A 351 -1.95 -25.46 -18.19
N ASP A 352 -1.65 -26.51 -17.43
CA ASP A 352 -0.45 -26.57 -16.59
C ASP A 352 0.84 -26.46 -17.44
N GLU A 353 0.83 -26.98 -18.67
CA GLU A 353 1.95 -26.91 -19.62
C GLU A 353 2.26 -25.47 -20.04
N GLU A 354 1.26 -24.73 -20.51
CA GLU A 354 1.42 -23.35 -20.96
C GLU A 354 1.88 -22.44 -19.83
N VAL A 355 1.37 -22.66 -18.61
CA VAL A 355 1.76 -21.87 -17.44
C VAL A 355 3.22 -22.13 -17.09
N ALA A 356 3.65 -23.40 -17.06
CA ALA A 356 5.04 -23.76 -16.77
C ALA A 356 6.00 -23.16 -17.80
N GLN A 357 5.70 -23.30 -19.10
CA GLN A 357 6.52 -22.75 -20.18
C GLN A 357 6.59 -21.23 -20.14
N ALA A 358 5.46 -20.54 -19.90
CA ALA A 358 5.43 -19.08 -19.82
C ALA A 358 6.22 -18.54 -18.62
N ILE A 359 6.19 -19.26 -17.50
CA ILE A 359 6.98 -18.91 -16.31
C ILE A 359 8.47 -19.12 -16.62
N ASN A 360 8.86 -20.27 -17.17
CA ASN A 360 10.25 -20.56 -17.49
C ASN A 360 10.85 -19.59 -18.54
N GLN A 361 10.09 -19.23 -19.58
CA GLN A 361 10.53 -18.24 -20.57
C GLN A 361 10.78 -16.84 -20.00
N LYS A 362 10.17 -16.50 -18.86
CA LYS A 362 10.32 -15.19 -18.22
C LYS A 362 11.33 -15.20 -17.07
N LEU A 363 11.40 -16.30 -16.33
CA LEU A 363 12.27 -16.43 -15.17
C LEU A 363 13.61 -17.09 -15.48
N GLY A 364 13.70 -17.87 -16.56
CA GLY A 364 14.87 -18.70 -16.87
C GLY A 364 16.19 -17.93 -16.97
N ASP A 365 16.13 -16.67 -17.41
CA ASP A 365 17.30 -15.81 -17.53
C ASP A 365 17.59 -14.95 -16.28
N THR A 366 16.70 -14.99 -15.27
CA THR A 366 16.80 -14.11 -14.09
C THR A 366 17.42 -14.83 -12.90
N ALA A 367 18.56 -14.34 -12.43
CA ALA A 367 19.24 -14.90 -11.26
C ALA A 367 18.47 -14.63 -9.94
N GLY A 368 18.53 -15.58 -9.01
CA GLY A 368 18.05 -15.40 -7.64
C GLY A 368 16.57 -15.72 -7.39
N ILE A 369 15.85 -16.29 -8.37
CA ILE A 369 14.46 -16.72 -8.19
C ILE A 369 14.42 -18.22 -7.90
N SER A 370 13.79 -18.60 -6.78
CA SER A 370 13.57 -20.00 -6.41
C SER A 370 12.28 -20.52 -7.07
N TYR A 371 12.39 -21.49 -7.96
CA TYR A 371 11.25 -22.21 -8.51
C TYR A 371 10.56 -23.07 -7.43
N SER A 372 11.28 -23.48 -6.38
CA SER A 372 10.70 -24.22 -5.23
C SER A 372 9.57 -23.45 -4.53
N ASP A 373 9.70 -22.14 -4.34
CA ASP A 373 8.67 -21.29 -3.71
C ASP A 373 7.42 -21.18 -4.60
N ILE A 374 7.64 -21.02 -5.91
CA ILE A 374 6.57 -20.93 -6.91
C ILE A 374 5.83 -22.26 -7.02
N ALA A 375 6.57 -23.39 -7.02
CA ALA A 375 6.02 -24.73 -7.03
C ALA A 375 5.24 -25.05 -5.75
N THR A 376 5.71 -24.59 -4.59
CA THR A 376 4.97 -24.72 -3.32
C THR A 376 3.63 -24.00 -3.43
N ARG A 377 3.62 -22.78 -3.98
CA ARG A 377 2.38 -22.04 -4.21
C ARG A 377 1.45 -22.75 -5.19
N ALA A 378 1.98 -23.41 -6.22
CA ALA A 378 1.20 -24.21 -7.17
C ALA A 378 0.54 -25.42 -6.50
N TYR A 379 1.28 -26.10 -5.63
CA TYR A 379 0.76 -27.20 -4.84
C TYR A 379 -0.34 -26.76 -3.88
N ASP A 380 -0.14 -25.64 -3.17
CA ASP A 380 -1.16 -25.07 -2.27
C ASP A 380 -2.45 -24.66 -3.01
N CYS A 381 -2.34 -24.34 -4.30
CA CYS A 381 -3.49 -24.06 -5.17
C CYS A 381 -4.17 -25.33 -5.72
N GLY A 382 -3.69 -26.52 -5.35
CA GLY A 382 -4.19 -27.82 -5.81
C GLY A 382 -3.67 -28.27 -7.19
N ARG A 383 -2.69 -27.57 -7.78
CA ARG A 383 -2.12 -27.89 -9.09
C ARG A 383 -0.82 -28.69 -8.93
N ALA A 384 -0.96 -29.94 -8.50
CA ALA A 384 0.18 -30.80 -8.21
C ALA A 384 1.05 -31.10 -9.45
N GLU A 385 0.44 -31.29 -10.63
CA GLU A 385 1.20 -31.57 -11.86
C GLU A 385 1.98 -30.34 -12.35
N LEU A 386 1.40 -29.15 -12.31
CA LEU A 386 2.13 -27.89 -12.53
C LEU A 386 3.31 -27.73 -11.56
N ALA A 387 3.12 -28.03 -10.27
CA ALA A 387 4.18 -27.94 -9.27
C ALA A 387 5.36 -28.87 -9.59
N ILE A 388 5.10 -30.09 -10.07
CA ILE A 388 6.15 -31.02 -10.51
C ILE A 388 6.91 -30.44 -11.72
N LYS A 389 6.19 -29.94 -12.74
CA LYS A 389 6.82 -29.34 -13.92
C LYS A 389 7.67 -28.11 -13.59
N LEU A 390 7.23 -27.26 -12.66
CA LEU A 390 7.99 -26.10 -12.23
C LEU A 390 9.26 -26.49 -11.46
N LEU A 391 9.20 -27.57 -10.68
CA LEU A 391 10.36 -28.10 -9.96
C LEU A 391 11.46 -28.62 -10.90
N GLU A 392 11.12 -29.11 -12.10
CA GLU A 392 12.12 -29.55 -13.08
C GLU A 392 13.06 -28.41 -13.53
N TYR A 393 12.62 -27.15 -13.42
CA TYR A 393 13.44 -25.97 -13.73
C TYR A 393 14.29 -25.49 -12.55
N GLU A 394 14.11 -26.04 -11.34
CA GLU A 394 14.96 -25.69 -10.19
C GLU A 394 16.33 -26.37 -10.32
N PRO A 395 17.46 -25.63 -10.34
CA PRO A 395 18.78 -26.25 -10.44
C PRO A 395 19.24 -26.92 -9.14
N ARG A 396 18.68 -26.53 -7.99
CA ARG A 396 19.09 -27.00 -6.66
C ARG A 396 18.29 -28.23 -6.23
N SER A 397 18.90 -29.41 -6.33
CA SER A 397 18.26 -30.67 -5.92
C SER A 397 17.86 -30.72 -4.44
N GLY A 398 18.61 -30.04 -3.57
CA GLY A 398 18.28 -29.91 -2.15
C GLY A 398 16.97 -29.19 -1.85
N GLU A 399 16.49 -28.33 -2.76
CA GLU A 399 15.18 -27.66 -2.67
C GLU A 399 14.07 -28.47 -3.35
N GLN A 400 14.41 -29.22 -4.41
CA GLN A 400 13.47 -30.07 -5.14
C GLN A 400 12.96 -31.24 -4.30
N VAL A 401 13.88 -32.00 -3.70
CA VAL A 401 13.58 -33.28 -3.06
C VAL A 401 12.64 -33.15 -1.85
N PRO A 402 12.84 -32.19 -0.92
CA PRO A 402 11.90 -31.99 0.19
C PRO A 402 10.49 -31.65 -0.28
N LEU A 403 10.34 -30.83 -1.33
CA LEU A 403 9.02 -30.50 -1.87
C LEU A 403 8.36 -31.71 -2.53
N LEU A 404 9.10 -32.53 -3.29
CA LEU A 404 8.57 -33.78 -3.87
C LEU A 404 8.10 -34.77 -2.79
N LEU A 405 8.81 -34.86 -1.66
CA LEU A 405 8.40 -35.65 -0.50
C LEU A 405 7.09 -35.11 0.11
N LYS A 406 6.99 -33.79 0.32
CA LYS A 406 5.75 -33.13 0.80
C LYS A 406 4.55 -33.40 -0.13
N MET A 407 4.80 -33.47 -1.44
CA MET A 407 3.78 -33.79 -2.46
C MET A 407 3.45 -35.28 -2.57
N LYS A 408 4.00 -36.15 -1.70
CA LYS A 408 3.85 -37.62 -1.71
C LYS A 408 4.33 -38.27 -3.01
N ARG A 409 5.28 -37.66 -3.72
CA ARG A 409 5.90 -38.21 -4.93
C ARG A 409 7.22 -38.92 -4.61
N SER A 410 7.16 -39.86 -3.67
CA SER A 410 8.28 -40.64 -3.13
C SER A 410 9.23 -41.23 -4.17
N LYS A 411 8.69 -41.85 -5.23
CA LYS A 411 9.50 -42.47 -6.29
C LYS A 411 10.29 -41.43 -7.10
N LEU A 412 9.67 -40.29 -7.41
CA LEU A 412 10.32 -39.19 -8.13
C LEU A 412 11.35 -38.49 -7.25
N ALA A 413 11.05 -38.29 -5.96
CA ALA A 413 11.99 -37.72 -5.00
C ALA A 413 13.26 -38.56 -4.88
N LEU A 414 13.13 -39.89 -4.82
CA LEU A 414 14.26 -40.80 -4.77
C LEU A 414 15.09 -40.75 -6.06
N GLY A 415 14.43 -40.77 -7.23
CA GLY A 415 15.12 -40.61 -8.51
C GLY A 415 15.93 -39.31 -8.60
N LYS A 416 15.33 -38.17 -8.20
CA LYS A 416 16.01 -36.87 -8.20
C LYS A 416 17.15 -36.77 -7.18
N ALA A 417 17.02 -37.40 -6.01
CA ALA A 417 18.12 -37.49 -5.06
C ALA A 417 19.30 -38.29 -5.63
N ILE A 418 19.04 -39.41 -6.31
CA ILE A 418 20.09 -40.22 -6.96
C ILE A 418 20.76 -39.42 -8.10
N GLU A 419 19.98 -38.75 -8.95
CA GLU A 419 20.50 -37.90 -10.04
C GLU A 419 21.40 -36.77 -9.52
N SER A 420 21.13 -36.24 -8.33
CA SER A 420 21.94 -35.19 -7.70
C SER A 420 23.33 -35.66 -7.26
N GLY A 421 23.50 -36.97 -7.05
CA GLY A 421 24.74 -37.56 -6.53
C GLY A 421 25.02 -37.27 -5.04
N ASP A 422 24.15 -36.52 -4.36
CA ASP A 422 24.29 -36.20 -2.94
C ASP A 422 23.83 -37.39 -2.07
N THR A 423 24.80 -38.05 -1.41
CA THR A 423 24.55 -39.20 -0.54
C THR A 423 23.64 -38.85 0.64
N ASP A 424 23.77 -37.64 1.19
CA ASP A 424 23.00 -37.21 2.36
C ASP A 424 21.54 -36.99 1.97
N LEU A 425 21.30 -36.44 0.79
CA LEU A 425 19.95 -36.28 0.24
C LEU A 425 19.30 -37.63 -0.03
N VAL A 426 20.05 -38.60 -0.56
CA VAL A 426 19.55 -39.98 -0.76
C VAL A 426 19.21 -40.63 0.59
N TYR A 427 20.07 -40.51 1.61
CA TYR A 427 19.77 -41.03 2.95
C TYR A 427 18.52 -40.38 3.54
N THR A 428 18.38 -39.06 3.38
CA THR A 428 17.20 -38.31 3.85
C THR A 428 15.91 -38.87 3.25
N VAL A 429 15.90 -39.10 1.93
CA VAL A 429 14.75 -39.71 1.26
C VAL A 429 14.51 -41.14 1.76
N VAL A 430 15.52 -41.99 1.78
CA VAL A 430 15.37 -43.40 2.17
C VAL A 430 14.85 -43.54 3.61
N LEU A 431 15.37 -42.75 4.55
CA LEU A 431 14.91 -42.74 5.94
C LEU A 431 13.46 -42.24 6.05
N HIS A 432 13.09 -41.21 5.29
CA HIS A 432 11.70 -40.75 5.22
C HIS A 432 10.77 -41.83 4.67
N LEU A 433 11.17 -42.54 3.60
CA LEU A 433 10.40 -43.64 3.02
C LEU A 433 10.23 -44.81 3.99
N LYS A 434 11.25 -45.12 4.80
CA LYS A 434 11.18 -46.18 5.81
C LYS A 434 10.11 -45.89 6.87
N ASN A 435 9.91 -44.63 7.23
CA ASN A 435 8.93 -44.23 8.25
C ASN A 435 7.49 -44.15 7.68
N GLU A 436 7.34 -43.76 6.41
CA GLU A 436 6.02 -43.55 5.79
C GLU A 436 5.45 -44.80 5.10
N LEU A 437 6.31 -45.67 4.57
CA LEU A 437 5.88 -46.83 3.78
C LEU A 437 5.88 -48.12 4.60
N ASN A 438 4.97 -49.04 4.26
CA ASN A 438 5.02 -50.40 4.78
C ASN A 438 6.31 -51.11 4.34
N ARG A 439 6.86 -51.99 5.18
CA ARG A 439 8.14 -52.72 4.91
C ARG A 439 8.19 -53.31 3.49
N GLY A 440 7.12 -53.99 3.04
CA GLY A 440 7.07 -54.58 1.70
C GLY A 440 7.15 -53.53 0.56
N THR A 441 6.36 -52.45 0.65
CA THR A 441 6.38 -51.38 -0.35
C THR A 441 7.69 -50.59 -0.36
N PHE A 442 8.31 -50.44 0.81
CA PHE A 442 9.63 -49.82 0.96
C PHE A 442 10.70 -50.63 0.24
N PHE A 443 10.80 -51.94 0.52
CA PHE A 443 11.78 -52.82 -0.13
C PHE A 443 11.55 -52.92 -1.64
N MET A 444 10.30 -53.05 -2.10
CA MET A 444 9.98 -53.03 -3.53
C MET A 444 10.43 -51.72 -4.21
N THR A 445 10.32 -50.58 -3.54
CA THR A 445 10.77 -49.29 -4.09
C THR A 445 12.29 -49.21 -4.17
N LEU A 446 13.00 -49.72 -3.15
CA LEU A 446 14.46 -49.78 -3.14
C LEU A 446 15.04 -50.78 -4.15
N GLN A 447 14.41 -51.94 -4.35
CA GLN A 447 14.87 -52.94 -5.33
C GLN A 447 14.84 -52.38 -6.76
N ASN A 448 13.87 -51.53 -7.07
CA ASN A 448 13.80 -50.84 -8.37
C ASN A 448 14.87 -49.74 -8.54
N GLN A 449 15.64 -49.41 -7.50
CA GLN A 449 16.65 -48.35 -7.49
C GLN A 449 17.95 -48.85 -6.83
N PRO A 450 18.86 -49.49 -7.61
CA PRO A 450 20.01 -50.23 -7.06
C PRO A 450 21.00 -49.33 -6.28
N VAL A 451 21.12 -48.06 -6.65
CA VAL A 451 21.97 -47.08 -5.95
C VAL A 451 21.43 -46.77 -4.54
N ALA A 452 20.12 -46.60 -4.40
CA ALA A 452 19.51 -46.39 -3.09
C ALA A 452 19.62 -47.64 -2.20
N LEU A 453 19.47 -48.83 -2.80
CA LEU A 453 19.60 -50.10 -2.09
C LEU A 453 21.03 -50.32 -1.57
N SER A 454 22.06 -50.01 -2.36
CA SER A 454 23.45 -50.16 -1.92
C SER A 454 23.80 -49.23 -0.76
N LEU A 455 23.37 -47.97 -0.83
CA LEU A 455 23.51 -47.00 0.26
C LEU A 455 22.74 -47.44 1.52
N TYR A 456 21.51 -47.93 1.35
CA TYR A 456 20.73 -48.45 2.48
C TYR A 456 21.38 -49.67 3.15
N ARG A 457 21.98 -50.58 2.37
CA ARG A 457 22.77 -51.71 2.92
C ARG A 457 23.98 -51.21 3.70
N GLN A 458 24.67 -50.19 3.21
CA GLN A 458 25.78 -49.57 3.95
C GLN A 458 25.31 -48.97 5.27
N PHE A 459 24.19 -48.26 5.28
CA PHE A 459 23.57 -47.76 6.51
C PHE A 459 23.21 -48.90 7.49
N CYS A 460 22.58 -49.97 7.00
CA CYS A 460 22.20 -51.12 7.83
C CYS A 460 23.41 -51.86 8.42
N ARG A 461 24.55 -51.91 7.71
CA ARG A 461 25.80 -52.50 8.25
C ARG A 461 26.26 -51.82 9.53
N HIS A 462 26.02 -50.51 9.68
CA HIS A 462 26.44 -49.74 10.85
C HIS A 462 25.37 -49.67 11.95
N GLN A 463 24.09 -49.52 11.61
CA GLN A 463 23.03 -49.29 12.61
C GLN A 463 22.08 -50.46 12.84
N GLU A 464 21.76 -51.26 11.80
CA GLU A 464 20.68 -52.25 11.86
C GLU A 464 21.08 -53.59 11.23
N ARG A 465 21.84 -54.38 11.99
CA ARG A 465 22.35 -55.68 11.53
C ARG A 465 21.26 -56.73 11.28
N GLU A 466 20.14 -56.67 11.99
CA GLU A 466 19.02 -57.62 11.78
C GLU A 466 18.26 -57.33 10.48
N THR A 467 17.96 -56.06 10.20
CA THR A 467 17.33 -55.63 8.95
C THR A 467 18.20 -55.99 7.72
N LEU A 468 19.52 -56.00 7.90
CA LEU A 468 20.46 -56.44 6.88
C LEU A 468 20.39 -57.95 6.60
N LYS A 469 20.17 -58.79 7.62
CA LYS A 469 19.94 -60.25 7.44
C LYS A 469 18.67 -60.50 6.63
N ASP A 470 17.60 -59.80 6.97
CA ASP A 470 16.32 -59.90 6.25
C ASP A 470 16.48 -59.54 4.76
N LEU A 471 17.25 -58.48 4.46
CA LEU A 471 17.58 -58.07 3.10
C LEU A 471 18.36 -59.14 2.32
N TYR A 472 19.43 -59.70 2.91
CA TYR A 472 20.21 -60.75 2.25
C TYR A 472 19.41 -62.04 2.04
N ASN A 473 18.50 -62.36 2.96
CA ASN A 473 17.56 -63.48 2.81
C ASN A 473 16.53 -63.23 1.70
N GLN A 474 16.03 -62.00 1.55
CA GLN A 474 15.06 -61.66 0.49
C GLN A 474 15.67 -61.59 -0.91
N ASP A 475 16.93 -61.21 -1.01
CA ASP A 475 17.66 -61.11 -2.29
C ASP A 475 18.40 -62.43 -2.65
N ASP A 476 18.17 -63.53 -1.92
CA ASP A 476 18.84 -64.84 -2.07
C ASP A 476 20.39 -64.78 -2.09
N ASN A 477 20.97 -63.78 -1.42
CA ASN A 477 22.41 -63.59 -1.38
C ASN A 477 23.05 -64.35 -0.21
N HIS A 478 23.12 -65.67 -0.35
CA HIS A 478 23.63 -66.58 0.68
C HIS A 478 25.10 -66.32 1.06
N GLN A 479 25.90 -65.76 0.14
CA GLN A 479 27.31 -65.49 0.37
C GLN A 479 27.51 -64.33 1.37
N GLU A 480 26.83 -63.20 1.17
CA GLU A 480 26.89 -62.06 2.09
C GLU A 480 26.23 -62.38 3.44
N LEU A 481 25.19 -63.22 3.45
CA LEU A 481 24.59 -63.72 4.68
C LEU A 481 25.58 -64.55 5.50
N GLY A 482 26.31 -65.47 4.85
CA GLY A 482 27.38 -66.25 5.49
C GLY A 482 28.47 -65.36 6.08
N ASN A 483 28.93 -64.36 5.33
CA ASN A 483 29.91 -63.37 5.81
C ASN A 483 29.42 -62.63 7.07
N LEU A 484 28.14 -62.25 7.11
CA LEU A 484 27.55 -61.57 8.26
C LEU A 484 27.50 -62.47 9.51
N HIS A 485 27.15 -63.76 9.34
CA HIS A 485 27.15 -64.73 10.45
C HIS A 485 28.56 -64.97 10.99
N VAL A 486 29.56 -65.07 10.12
CA VAL A 486 30.98 -65.19 10.52
C VAL A 486 31.41 -63.96 11.32
N GLN A 487 31.09 -62.75 10.86
CA GLN A 487 31.42 -61.51 11.58
C GLN A 487 30.69 -61.32 12.92
N GLY A 488 29.58 -62.03 13.16
CA GLY A 488 28.87 -62.01 14.44
C GLY A 488 29.30 -63.13 15.40
N GLY A 489 30.08 -64.11 14.91
CA GLY A 489 30.63 -65.20 15.71
C GLY A 489 32.05 -64.96 16.23
N TYR A 490 32.76 -63.97 15.66
CA TYR A 490 33.93 -63.34 16.27
C TYR A 490 33.49 -62.24 17.22
#